data_AF-A0A484CZ46-F1
#
_entry.id   AF-A0A484CZ46-F1
#
_cell.length_a   1.000
_cell.length_b   1.000
_cell.length_c   1.000
_cell.angle_alpha   90.00
_cell.angle_beta   90.00
_cell.angle_gamma   90.00
#
_symmetry.space_group_name_H-M   'P 1'
#
loop_
_entity.id
_entity.type
_entity.pdbx_description
1 polymer ?
#
loop_
_entity_poly.entity_id
_entity_poly.type
_entity_poly.pdbx_seq_one_letter_code
_entity_poly.pdbx_strand_id
1 'polypeptide(L)'
;MFIPTVLYWPSPTLLSFSAAPEIKAPVDKGKPTIHKNCAAGGKGLKAKKKDPILSSRKIEFGKYEGKTFKWLSENDLNYIGFIVANHMQQRKETTYRSGQMANKDSLTKYAKANPKAWEEVKFCQEMEKAKKRSLQPGQEGKALVGFGCYRSMTLEDLYESKNEKIISYVDFIRTTSTPSTKMELAQRYILQRDKEQPAAPNRPNTSAVPKAAKKPSSASASEVGPKQKKSKKAKTTDE
;
A
#
# COMPACT_ATOMS: atom_id res chain seq x y z
N MET A 1 25.18 -41.16 -6.77
CA MET A 1 25.78 -39.82 -7.02
C MET A 1 24.66 -38.91 -7.47
N PHE A 2 24.25 -37.96 -6.62
CA PHE A 2 23.20 -37.00 -6.92
C PHE A 2 23.84 -35.75 -7.52
N ILE A 3 23.50 -35.43 -8.77
CA ILE A 3 23.84 -34.17 -9.41
C ILE A 3 22.72 -33.19 -9.02
N PRO A 4 22.98 -32.08 -8.32
CA PRO A 4 21.93 -31.10 -8.09
C PRO A 4 21.67 -30.33 -9.38
N THR A 5 20.43 -30.45 -9.86
CA THR A 5 19.85 -29.66 -10.94
C THR A 5 19.98 -28.18 -10.58
N VAL A 6 20.82 -27.47 -11.34
CA VAL A 6 20.90 -26.00 -11.28
C VAL A 6 19.59 -25.47 -11.82
N LEU A 7 18.72 -24.98 -10.94
CA LEU A 7 17.57 -24.16 -11.30
C LEU A 7 18.11 -22.85 -11.91
N TYR A 8 18.29 -22.86 -13.22
CA TYR A 8 18.49 -21.67 -14.03
C TYR A 8 17.22 -20.82 -13.94
N TRP A 9 17.24 -19.79 -13.09
CA TRP A 9 16.19 -18.78 -13.12
C TRP A 9 16.40 -17.96 -14.40
N PRO A 10 15.36 -17.78 -15.25
CA PRO A 10 15.51 -16.97 -16.44
C PRO A 10 16.01 -15.57 -16.07
N SER A 11 17.03 -15.11 -16.80
CA SER A 11 17.36 -13.70 -16.92
C SER A 11 16.07 -12.87 -17.03
N PRO A 12 16.00 -11.66 -16.44
CA PRO A 12 14.92 -10.76 -16.74
C PRO A 12 14.98 -10.44 -18.23
N THR A 13 14.15 -11.13 -19.00
CA THR A 13 13.91 -10.84 -20.40
C THR A 13 13.49 -9.38 -20.46
N LEU A 14 14.22 -8.65 -21.29
CA LEU A 14 14.05 -7.25 -21.64
C LEU A 14 12.59 -6.81 -21.52
N LEU A 15 12.25 -6.06 -20.47
CA LEU A 15 11.18 -5.08 -20.59
C LEU A 15 11.73 -3.98 -21.50
N SER A 16 11.49 -4.18 -22.79
CA SER A 16 11.60 -3.16 -23.81
C SER A 16 10.89 -1.91 -23.29
N PHE A 17 11.67 -0.86 -22.99
CA PHE A 17 11.14 0.49 -22.94
C PHE A 17 10.78 0.84 -24.38
N SER A 18 9.58 0.48 -24.81
CA SER A 18 8.99 1.07 -26.01
C SER A 18 8.77 2.55 -25.71
N ALA A 19 9.45 3.40 -26.45
CA ALA A 19 9.23 4.84 -26.43
C ALA A 19 7.75 5.11 -26.71
N ALA A 20 7.08 5.80 -25.78
CA ALA A 20 5.75 6.35 -26.04
C ALA A 20 5.86 7.42 -27.15
N PRO A 21 4.88 7.52 -28.05
CA PRO A 21 4.93 8.48 -29.16
C PRO A 21 4.88 9.91 -28.63
N GLU A 22 5.73 10.78 -29.18
CA GLU A 22 5.64 12.22 -29.00
C GLU A 22 4.28 12.72 -29.51
N ILE A 23 3.41 13.13 -28.58
CA ILE A 23 2.27 13.98 -28.91
C ILE A 23 2.77 15.43 -28.84
N LYS A 24 2.94 16.06 -30.01
CA LYS A 24 3.21 17.49 -30.14
C LYS A 24 1.94 18.30 -29.89
N ALA A 25 2.01 19.22 -28.91
CA ALA A 25 1.44 20.59 -28.87
C ALA A 25 0.97 20.98 -27.45
N PRO A 26 0.79 22.28 -27.13
CA PRO A 26 1.58 23.46 -27.46
C PRO A 26 2.31 24.02 -26.20
N VAL A 27 3.25 24.92 -26.43
CA VAL A 27 4.00 25.64 -25.39
C VAL A 27 3.05 26.49 -24.54
N ASP A 28 2.93 26.18 -23.26
CA ASP A 28 2.53 27.16 -22.24
C ASP A 28 3.52 27.12 -21.06
N LYS A 29 4.03 28.31 -20.71
CA LYS A 29 5.12 28.51 -19.76
C LYS A 29 4.58 28.48 -18.33
N GLY A 30 4.25 27.29 -17.84
CA GLY A 30 3.85 27.04 -16.45
C GLY A 30 4.90 26.24 -15.68
N LYS A 31 5.51 26.88 -14.69
CA LYS A 31 6.44 26.34 -13.67
C LYS A 31 6.11 24.90 -13.22
N PRO A 32 7.08 23.97 -13.09
CA PRO A 32 6.78 22.61 -12.66
C PRO A 32 6.34 22.58 -11.19
N THR A 33 5.07 22.27 -10.96
CA THR A 33 4.51 22.03 -9.63
C THR A 33 5.01 20.68 -9.14
N ILE A 34 6.07 20.72 -8.33
CA ILE A 34 6.52 19.59 -7.51
C ILE A 34 5.35 19.19 -6.61
N HIS A 35 4.84 17.96 -6.77
CA HIS A 35 3.88 17.39 -5.83
C HIS A 35 4.55 17.29 -4.45
N LYS A 36 4.16 18.22 -3.58
CA LYS A 36 4.64 18.35 -2.21
C LYS A 36 4.05 17.24 -1.34
N ASN A 37 4.95 16.44 -0.76
CA ASN A 37 4.94 15.84 0.57
C ASN A 37 3.63 15.25 1.13
N CYS A 38 3.63 13.93 1.35
CA CYS A 38 2.94 13.33 2.51
C CYS A 38 3.99 13.07 3.59
N ALA A 39 4.10 14.00 4.54
CA ALA A 39 5.01 13.92 5.67
C ALA A 39 4.35 13.12 6.81
N ALA A 40 4.89 11.94 7.12
CA ALA A 40 4.79 11.36 8.45
C ALA A 40 6.03 11.83 9.24
N GLY A 41 5.79 12.40 10.42
CA GLY A 41 6.83 13.01 11.26
C GLY A 41 7.90 12.00 11.71
N GLY A 42 9.06 12.04 11.06
CA GLY A 42 10.26 11.35 11.50
C GLY A 42 11.05 12.22 12.48
N LYS A 43 11.16 11.79 13.73
CA LYS A 43 12.09 12.38 14.72
C LYS A 43 13.50 12.38 14.14
N GLY A 44 14.23 13.49 14.31
CA GLY A 44 15.54 13.74 13.70
C GLY A 44 16.59 12.69 14.06
N LEU A 45 16.79 11.71 13.18
CA LEU A 45 17.95 10.84 13.21
C LEU A 45 19.16 11.66 12.74
N LYS A 46 20.11 11.89 13.65
CA LYS A 46 21.40 12.52 13.31
C LYS A 46 22.03 11.76 12.13
N ALA A 47 22.22 12.48 11.02
CA ALA A 47 22.83 11.91 9.83
C ALA A 47 24.24 11.43 10.17
N LYS A 48 24.48 10.11 10.08
CA LYS A 48 25.85 9.59 10.08
C LYS A 48 26.60 10.19 8.89
N LYS A 49 27.88 10.57 9.10
CA LYS A 49 28.74 11.05 8.01
C LYS A 49 28.72 10.02 6.89
N LYS A 50 28.36 10.46 5.68
CA LYS A 50 28.32 9.60 4.49
C LYS A 50 29.75 9.21 4.14
N ASP A 51 30.03 7.91 4.00
CA ASP A 51 31.34 7.42 3.59
C ASP A 51 31.67 7.94 2.18
N PRO A 52 32.63 8.88 2.03
CA PRO A 52 32.86 9.57 0.75
C PRO A 52 33.31 8.59 -0.33
N ILE A 53 34.12 7.58 0.05
CA ILE A 53 34.61 6.52 -0.83
C ILE A 53 33.46 5.71 -1.43
N LEU A 54 32.48 5.31 -0.61
CA LEU A 54 31.33 4.53 -1.09
C LEU A 54 30.40 5.40 -1.94
N SER A 55 30.23 6.67 -1.58
CA SER A 55 29.34 7.58 -2.32
C SER A 55 29.78 7.81 -3.78
N SER A 56 31.09 7.80 -4.03
CA SER A 56 31.69 8.00 -5.37
C SER A 56 31.85 6.71 -6.18
N ARG A 57 31.61 5.54 -5.58
CA ARG A 57 31.71 4.25 -6.28
C ARG A 57 30.63 4.16 -7.38
N LYS A 58 31.03 3.67 -8.55
CA LYS A 58 30.15 3.44 -9.69
C LYS A 58 29.39 2.12 -9.55
N ILE A 59 28.17 2.11 -10.08
CA ILE A 59 27.32 0.93 -10.22
C ILE A 59 27.83 0.12 -11.40
N GLU A 60 28.03 -1.19 -11.20
CA GLU A 60 28.56 -2.14 -12.20
C GLU A 60 27.49 -3.12 -12.69
N PHE A 61 26.21 -2.79 -12.53
CA PHE A 61 25.09 -3.66 -12.88
C PHE A 61 23.81 -2.89 -13.16
N GLY A 62 22.93 -3.50 -13.95
CA GLY A 62 21.54 -3.08 -14.10
C GLY A 62 21.36 -1.72 -14.78
N LYS A 63 20.17 -1.13 -14.61
CA LYS A 63 19.71 0.04 -15.36
C LYS A 63 20.59 1.29 -15.19
N TYR A 64 21.21 1.45 -14.03
CA TYR A 64 21.98 2.64 -13.67
C TYR A 64 23.49 2.40 -13.67
N GLU A 65 23.96 1.44 -14.47
CA GLU A 65 25.38 1.17 -14.65
C GLU A 65 26.16 2.45 -15.02
N GLY A 66 27.35 2.59 -14.44
CA GLY A 66 28.21 3.76 -14.60
C GLY A 66 27.84 4.97 -13.74
N LYS A 67 26.62 5.04 -13.18
CA LYS A 67 26.24 6.09 -12.21
C LYS A 67 26.82 5.81 -10.83
N THR A 68 26.93 6.83 -9.98
CA THR A 68 27.45 6.68 -8.62
C THR A 68 26.37 6.24 -7.64
N PHE A 69 26.77 5.63 -6.51
CA PHE A 69 25.84 5.30 -5.44
C PHE A 69 25.15 6.54 -4.86
N LYS A 70 25.88 7.67 -4.78
CA LYS A 70 25.29 8.97 -4.41
C LYS A 70 24.16 9.35 -5.35
N TRP A 71 24.45 9.38 -6.66
CA TRP A 71 23.45 9.71 -7.68
C TRP A 71 22.22 8.82 -7.55
N LEU A 72 22.42 7.51 -7.40
CA LEU A 72 21.31 6.58 -7.26
C LEU A 72 20.46 6.87 -6.02
N SER A 73 21.07 7.18 -4.86
CA SER A 73 20.30 7.48 -3.65
C SER A 73 19.54 8.81 -3.68
N GLU A 74 19.93 9.72 -4.57
CA GLU A 74 19.26 11.01 -4.75
C GLU A 74 18.12 10.91 -5.78
N ASN A 75 18.17 9.93 -6.69
CA ASN A 75 17.23 9.82 -7.81
C ASN A 75 16.25 8.65 -7.66
N ASP A 76 16.68 7.50 -7.14
CA ASP A 76 15.86 6.28 -7.10
C ASP A 76 16.20 5.40 -5.89
N LEU A 77 15.66 5.80 -4.73
CA LEU A 77 15.80 5.02 -3.50
C LEU A 77 15.14 3.64 -3.60
N ASN A 78 14.01 3.54 -4.31
CA ASN A 78 13.26 2.29 -4.48
C ASN A 78 14.12 1.23 -5.17
N TYR A 79 14.89 1.63 -6.18
CA TYR A 79 15.83 0.72 -6.83
C TYR A 79 16.93 0.22 -5.89
N ILE A 80 17.48 1.09 -5.02
CA ILE A 80 18.44 0.65 -3.98
C ILE A 80 17.80 -0.39 -3.07
N GLY A 81 16.59 -0.10 -2.57
CA GLY A 81 15.83 -1.00 -1.71
C GLY A 81 15.68 -2.39 -2.31
N PHE A 82 15.22 -2.42 -3.56
CA PHE A 82 15.02 -3.66 -4.32
C PHE A 82 16.32 -4.46 -4.51
N ILE A 83 17.37 -3.81 -5.04
CA ILE A 83 18.65 -4.47 -5.31
C ILE A 83 19.29 -5.01 -4.03
N VAL A 84 19.34 -4.19 -2.98
CA VAL A 84 20.01 -4.57 -1.73
C VAL A 84 19.21 -5.65 -1.00
N ALA A 85 17.88 -5.58 -0.97
CA ALA A 85 17.05 -6.62 -0.36
C ALA A 85 17.24 -7.97 -1.05
N ASN A 86 17.20 -8.00 -2.39
CA ASN A 86 17.43 -9.22 -3.17
C ASN A 86 18.86 -9.75 -3.00
N HIS A 87 19.86 -8.87 -3.06
CA HIS A 87 21.26 -9.24 -2.87
C HIS A 87 21.51 -9.83 -1.47
N MET A 88 20.94 -9.25 -0.42
CA MET A 88 21.04 -9.79 0.94
C MET A 88 20.45 -11.19 1.05
N GLN A 89 19.40 -11.51 0.30
CA GLN A 89 18.84 -12.85 0.24
C GLN A 89 19.77 -13.79 -0.55
N GLN A 90 20.25 -13.35 -1.72
CA GLN A 90 21.21 -14.09 -2.54
C GLN A 90 22.47 -14.48 -1.73
N ARG A 91 22.96 -13.59 -0.86
CA ARG A 91 24.15 -13.85 -0.01
C ARG A 91 23.91 -14.88 1.10
N LYS A 92 22.66 -15.22 1.43
CA LYS A 92 22.35 -16.34 2.34
C LYS A 92 22.40 -17.68 1.62
N GLU A 93 22.15 -17.68 0.32
CA GLU A 93 22.00 -18.89 -0.49
C GLU A 93 23.30 -19.29 -1.20
N THR A 94 24.19 -18.33 -1.48
CA THR A 94 25.46 -18.60 -2.17
C THR A 94 26.66 -17.91 -1.53
N THR A 95 27.79 -18.62 -1.53
CA THR A 95 29.11 -18.11 -1.12
C THR A 95 29.92 -17.57 -2.30
N TYR A 96 29.40 -17.67 -3.53
CA TYR A 96 30.07 -17.22 -4.76
C TYR A 96 30.54 -15.77 -4.66
N ARG A 97 31.64 -15.46 -5.34
CA ARG A 97 32.29 -14.15 -5.33
C ARG A 97 32.56 -13.71 -6.75
N SER A 98 32.00 -12.58 -7.14
CA SER A 98 32.29 -11.89 -8.39
C SER A 98 32.47 -10.39 -8.15
N GLY A 99 33.04 -9.67 -9.11
CA GLY A 99 33.16 -8.21 -9.06
C GLY A 99 31.80 -7.53 -8.84
N GLN A 100 30.76 -8.00 -9.56
CA GLN A 100 29.39 -7.52 -9.37
C GLN A 100 28.84 -7.79 -7.96
N MET A 101 29.14 -8.94 -7.35
CA MET A 101 28.74 -9.21 -5.97
C MET A 101 29.47 -8.31 -4.97
N ALA A 102 30.76 -8.02 -5.19
CA ALA A 102 31.51 -7.07 -4.38
C ALA A 102 30.97 -5.63 -4.54
N ASN A 103 30.53 -5.26 -5.74
CA ASN A 103 29.87 -3.99 -6.00
C ASN A 103 28.53 -3.88 -5.26
N LYS A 104 27.67 -4.93 -5.33
CA LYS A 104 26.42 -5.00 -4.56
C LYS A 104 26.63 -5.05 -3.04
N ASP A 105 27.69 -5.73 -2.56
CA ASP A 105 28.10 -5.72 -1.15
C ASP A 105 28.48 -4.29 -0.72
N SER A 106 29.16 -3.54 -1.58
CA SER A 106 29.51 -2.14 -1.34
C SER A 106 28.27 -1.24 -1.32
N LEU A 107 27.33 -1.45 -2.24
CA LEU A 107 26.04 -0.73 -2.24
C LEU A 107 25.23 -1.04 -0.97
N THR A 108 25.30 -2.28 -0.48
CA THR A 108 24.65 -2.69 0.78
C THR A 108 25.23 -1.93 1.97
N LYS A 109 26.57 -1.78 2.05
CA LYS A 109 27.23 -0.97 3.08
C LYS A 109 26.80 0.50 2.99
N TYR A 110 26.78 1.06 1.78
CA TYR A 110 26.32 2.42 1.54
C TYR A 110 24.86 2.64 1.98
N ALA A 111 23.96 1.71 1.63
CA ALA A 111 22.56 1.77 2.01
C ALA A 111 22.37 1.71 3.54
N LYS A 112 23.12 0.85 4.25
CA LYS A 112 23.08 0.78 5.73
C LYS A 112 23.51 2.10 6.41
N ALA A 113 24.42 2.85 5.79
CA ALA A 113 24.87 4.15 6.28
C ALA A 113 23.88 5.29 5.97
N ASN A 114 22.92 5.07 5.06
CA ASN A 114 21.92 6.07 4.64
C ASN A 114 20.53 5.67 5.16
N PRO A 115 19.98 6.35 6.19
CA PRO A 115 18.70 5.98 6.81
C PRO A 115 17.55 5.84 5.82
N LYS A 116 17.44 6.76 4.85
CA LYS A 116 16.37 6.74 3.84
C LYS A 116 16.47 5.51 2.94
N ALA A 117 17.68 5.17 2.49
CA ALA A 117 17.90 3.98 1.68
C ALA A 117 17.63 2.71 2.50
N TRP A 118 18.03 2.69 3.77
CA TRP A 118 17.83 1.53 4.63
C TRP A 118 16.36 1.28 4.97
N GLU A 119 15.56 2.32 5.14
CA GLU A 119 14.10 2.19 5.27
C GLU A 119 13.48 1.52 4.04
N GLU A 120 13.91 1.90 2.84
CA GLU A 120 13.44 1.32 1.60
C GLU A 120 13.87 -0.15 1.45
N VAL A 121 15.08 -0.50 1.89
CA VAL A 121 15.53 -1.91 1.97
C VAL A 121 14.63 -2.72 2.90
N LYS A 122 14.31 -2.19 4.09
CA LYS A 122 13.41 -2.86 5.03
C LYS A 122 12.01 -3.02 4.44
N PHE A 123 11.51 -1.99 3.76
CA PHE A 123 10.23 -2.05 3.06
C PHE A 123 10.23 -3.17 2.01
N CYS A 124 11.24 -3.26 1.14
CA CYS A 124 11.32 -4.32 0.14
C CYS A 124 11.39 -5.72 0.78
N GLN A 125 12.10 -5.87 1.90
CA GLN A 125 12.13 -7.13 2.66
C GLN A 125 10.75 -7.50 3.22
N GLU A 126 10.01 -6.54 3.77
CA GLU A 126 8.67 -6.79 4.29
C GLU A 126 7.68 -7.07 3.17
N MET A 127 7.79 -6.37 2.04
CA MET A 127 7.01 -6.63 0.83
C MET A 127 7.17 -8.08 0.35
N GLU A 128 8.40 -8.59 0.30
CA GLU A 128 8.64 -10.00 -0.06
C GLU A 128 8.08 -10.98 0.98
N LYS A 129 8.17 -10.68 2.28
CA LYS A 129 7.55 -11.51 3.32
C LYS A 129 6.02 -11.50 3.23
N ALA A 130 5.43 -10.33 3.07
CA ALA A 130 3.99 -10.14 2.92
C ALA A 130 3.47 -10.85 1.67
N LYS A 131 4.20 -10.75 0.55
CA LYS A 131 3.91 -11.51 -0.67
C LYS A 131 3.92 -13.02 -0.41
N LYS A 132 4.91 -13.54 0.32
CA LYS A 132 4.94 -14.97 0.68
C LYS A 132 3.75 -15.39 1.55
N ARG A 133 3.32 -14.53 2.49
CA ARG A 133 2.12 -14.76 3.31
C ARG A 133 0.85 -14.77 2.45
N SER A 134 0.73 -13.82 1.52
CA SER A 134 -0.46 -13.66 0.68
C SER A 134 -0.65 -14.72 -0.40
N LEU A 135 0.37 -15.54 -0.66
CA LEU A 135 0.25 -16.69 -1.54
C LEU A 135 -0.48 -17.88 -0.89
N GLN A 136 -0.69 -17.84 0.43
CA GLN A 136 -1.48 -18.86 1.11
C GLN A 136 -2.98 -18.64 0.83
N PRO A 137 -3.77 -19.70 0.60
CA PRO A 137 -5.21 -19.56 0.36
C PRO A 137 -5.92 -18.81 1.50
N GLY A 138 -6.74 -17.81 1.16
CA GLY A 138 -7.46 -17.01 2.15
C GLY A 138 -6.59 -16.03 2.95
N GLN A 139 -5.35 -15.80 2.53
CA GLN A 139 -4.44 -14.82 3.13
C GLN A 139 -4.09 -13.68 2.17
N GLU A 140 -4.82 -13.51 1.08
CA GLU A 140 -4.58 -12.50 0.03
C GLU A 140 -4.50 -11.09 0.63
N GLY A 141 -5.30 -10.82 1.68
CA GLY A 141 -5.33 -9.56 2.42
C GLY A 141 -4.01 -9.19 3.12
N LYS A 142 -3.14 -10.17 3.40
CA LYS A 142 -1.83 -9.95 4.04
C LYS A 142 -0.77 -9.36 3.09
N ALA A 143 -1.06 -9.24 1.79
CA ALA A 143 -0.18 -8.54 0.86
C ALA A 143 -0.06 -7.06 1.24
N LEU A 144 1.12 -6.46 1.06
CA LEU A 144 1.25 -5.01 1.18
C LEU A 144 0.64 -4.32 -0.03
N VAL A 145 0.07 -3.12 0.19
CA VAL A 145 -0.44 -2.26 -0.88
C VAL A 145 0.66 -1.95 -1.90
N GLY A 146 1.90 -1.69 -1.48
CA GLY A 146 3.05 -1.60 -2.37
C GLY A 146 3.19 -0.29 -3.16
N PHE A 147 2.21 0.61 -3.12
CA PHE A 147 2.23 1.91 -3.81
C PHE A 147 1.53 3.02 -3.01
N GLY A 148 1.80 4.27 -3.40
CA GLY A 148 1.18 5.44 -2.80
C GLY A 148 1.58 5.68 -1.35
N CYS A 149 0.80 6.50 -0.65
CA CYS A 149 1.07 6.92 0.72
C CYS A 149 0.85 5.78 1.74
N TYR A 150 0.03 4.80 1.38
CA TYR A 150 -0.31 3.65 2.22
C TYR A 150 0.41 2.38 1.80
N ARG A 151 1.53 2.50 1.06
CA ARG A 151 2.31 1.37 0.52
C ARG A 151 2.71 0.32 1.55
N SER A 152 2.86 0.71 2.81
CA SER A 152 3.28 -0.14 3.93
C SER A 152 2.13 -0.78 4.70
N MET A 153 0.88 -0.47 4.35
CA MET A 153 -0.29 -1.15 4.91
C MET A 153 -0.53 -2.47 4.19
N THR A 154 -1.18 -3.41 4.87
CA THR A 154 -1.73 -4.60 4.22
C THR A 154 -3.00 -4.23 3.45
N LEU A 155 -3.41 -5.06 2.49
CA LEU A 155 -4.67 -4.85 1.76
C LEU A 155 -5.88 -4.96 2.69
N GLU A 156 -5.82 -5.85 3.67
CA GLU A 156 -6.83 -6.03 4.72
C GLU A 156 -6.93 -4.78 5.60
N ASP A 157 -5.82 -4.31 6.16
CA ASP A 157 -5.81 -3.09 7.00
C ASP A 157 -6.27 -1.86 6.22
N LEU A 158 -5.92 -1.78 4.93
CA LEU A 158 -6.35 -0.70 4.06
C LEU A 158 -7.88 -0.70 3.90
N TYR A 159 -8.46 -1.88 3.64
CA TYR A 159 -9.90 -2.05 3.41
C TYR A 159 -10.72 -1.85 4.70
N GLU A 160 -10.24 -2.37 5.83
CA GLU A 160 -10.98 -2.35 7.11
C GLU A 160 -10.79 -1.07 7.93
N SER A 161 -9.90 -0.18 7.47
CA SER A 161 -9.61 1.08 8.14
C SER A 161 -10.86 1.96 8.24
N LYS A 162 -11.09 2.48 9.45
CA LYS A 162 -12.14 3.49 9.76
C LYS A 162 -11.68 4.94 9.56
N ASN A 163 -10.42 5.14 9.16
CA ASN A 163 -9.87 6.47 8.93
C ASN A 163 -10.43 7.07 7.63
N GLU A 164 -11.06 8.24 7.71
CA GLU A 164 -11.68 8.94 6.56
C GLU A 164 -10.72 9.12 5.37
N LYS A 165 -9.44 9.41 5.62
CA LYS A 165 -8.44 9.57 4.55
C LYS A 165 -8.09 8.26 3.86
N ILE A 166 -8.15 7.15 4.59
CA ILE A 166 -7.91 5.82 4.01
C ILE A 166 -9.16 5.36 3.27
N ILE A 167 -10.36 5.59 3.82
CA ILE A 167 -11.62 5.29 3.16
C ILE A 167 -11.70 6.03 1.81
N SER A 168 -11.43 7.33 1.78
CA SER A 168 -11.39 8.10 0.54
C SER A 168 -10.35 7.58 -0.47
N TYR A 169 -9.22 7.07 0.02
CA TYR A 169 -8.20 6.46 -0.84
C TYR A 169 -8.65 5.10 -1.41
N VAL A 170 -9.34 4.28 -0.61
CA VAL A 170 -9.97 3.04 -1.07
C VAL A 170 -11.03 3.33 -2.11
N ASP A 171 -11.86 4.36 -1.91
CA ASP A 171 -12.86 4.81 -2.89
C ASP A 171 -12.20 5.22 -4.21
N PHE A 172 -11.09 5.98 -4.15
CA PHE A 172 -10.30 6.34 -5.32
C PHE A 172 -9.77 5.09 -6.07
N ILE A 173 -9.21 4.11 -5.36
CA ILE A 173 -8.74 2.85 -5.98
C ILE A 173 -9.92 2.11 -6.61
N ARG A 174 -11.07 2.05 -5.93
CA ARG A 174 -12.28 1.37 -6.41
C ARG A 174 -12.74 1.94 -7.75
N THR A 175 -12.80 3.26 -7.87
CA THR A 175 -13.32 3.95 -9.05
C THR A 175 -12.32 4.12 -10.19
N THR A 176 -11.04 3.77 -9.99
CA THR A 176 -10.04 3.99 -11.03
C THR A 176 -10.21 3.01 -12.19
N SER A 177 -10.60 3.51 -13.36
CA SER A 177 -10.85 2.67 -14.54
C SER A 177 -9.59 2.17 -15.25
N THR A 178 -8.45 2.84 -15.07
CA THR A 178 -7.16 2.48 -15.68
C THR A 178 -6.11 2.30 -14.58
N PRO A 179 -6.17 1.21 -13.80
CA PRO A 179 -5.21 0.98 -12.75
C PRO A 179 -3.80 0.79 -13.32
N SER A 180 -2.81 1.42 -12.70
CA SER A 180 -1.42 1.02 -12.94
C SER A 180 -1.26 -0.47 -12.57
N THR A 181 -0.29 -1.16 -13.17
CA THR A 181 0.00 -2.57 -12.85
C THR A 181 0.22 -2.81 -11.35
N LYS A 182 0.71 -1.80 -10.61
CA LYS A 182 0.89 -1.87 -9.16
C LYS A 182 -0.42 -1.75 -8.37
N MET A 183 -1.40 -1.03 -8.91
CA MET A 183 -2.69 -0.77 -8.28
C MET A 183 -3.73 -1.87 -8.54
N GLU A 184 -3.57 -2.60 -9.64
CA GLU A 184 -4.49 -3.66 -10.06
C GLU A 184 -4.73 -4.72 -8.97
N LEU A 185 -3.68 -5.12 -8.25
CA LEU A 185 -3.79 -6.08 -7.14
C LEU A 185 -4.71 -5.55 -6.03
N ALA A 186 -4.53 -4.29 -5.62
CA ALA A 186 -5.32 -3.68 -4.57
C ALA A 186 -6.78 -3.51 -5.01
N GLN A 187 -7.02 -3.05 -6.23
CA GLN A 187 -8.37 -2.90 -6.78
C GLN A 187 -9.10 -4.24 -6.85
N ARG A 188 -8.42 -5.29 -7.33
CA ARG A 188 -8.99 -6.65 -7.40
C ARG A 188 -9.39 -7.15 -6.02
N TYR A 189 -8.55 -6.96 -5.01
CA TYR A 189 -8.85 -7.36 -3.64
C TYR A 189 -10.07 -6.61 -3.07
N ILE A 190 -10.12 -5.28 -3.24
CA ILE A 190 -11.24 -4.44 -2.77
C ILE A 190 -12.55 -4.90 -3.41
N LEU A 191 -12.59 -5.04 -4.74
CA LEU A 191 -13.80 -5.45 -5.46
C LEU A 191 -14.25 -6.88 -5.12
N GLN A 192 -13.31 -7.77 -4.78
CA GLN A 192 -13.64 -9.11 -4.31
C GLN A 192 -14.30 -9.06 -2.93
N ARG A 193 -13.72 -8.30 -1.99
CA ARG A 193 -14.27 -8.12 -0.64
C ARG A 193 -15.62 -7.43 -0.63
N ASP A 194 -15.83 -6.45 -1.51
CA ASP A 194 -17.12 -5.76 -1.68
C ASP A 194 -18.24 -6.76 -2.08
N LYS A 195 -17.92 -7.82 -2.84
CA LYS A 195 -18.89 -8.88 -3.22
C LYS A 195 -19.17 -9.88 -2.10
N GLU A 196 -18.18 -10.11 -1.25
CA GLU A 196 -18.26 -11.06 -0.13
C GLU A 196 -18.94 -10.46 1.11
N GLN A 197 -18.99 -9.12 1.24
CA GLN A 197 -19.82 -8.52 2.25
C GLN A 197 -21.30 -8.72 1.89
N PRO A 198 -22.12 -9.30 2.79
CA PRO A 198 -23.56 -9.26 2.62
C PRO A 198 -23.97 -7.79 2.55
N ALA A 199 -24.81 -7.44 1.58
CA ALA A 199 -25.37 -6.10 1.47
C ALA A 199 -25.95 -5.69 2.83
N ALA A 200 -25.25 -4.83 3.56
CA ALA A 200 -25.78 -4.28 4.80
C ALA A 200 -27.10 -3.59 4.46
N PRO A 201 -28.20 -3.89 5.18
CA PRO A 201 -29.48 -3.28 4.87
C PRO A 201 -29.41 -1.79 5.19
N ASN A 202 -29.67 -0.96 4.17
CA ASN A 202 -30.00 0.46 4.23
C ASN A 202 -28.96 1.41 4.84
N ARG A 203 -28.25 2.12 3.96
CA ARG A 203 -27.95 3.54 4.19
C ARG A 203 -29.24 4.33 3.94
N PRO A 204 -29.85 5.01 4.92
CA PRO A 204 -30.99 5.88 4.63
C PRO A 204 -30.50 7.04 3.77
N ASN A 205 -30.96 7.10 2.51
CA ASN A 205 -30.98 8.33 1.73
C ASN A 205 -31.89 9.32 2.46
N THR A 206 -31.32 10.14 3.33
CA THR A 206 -31.99 11.29 3.94
C THR A 206 -31.93 12.46 2.96
N SER A 207 -32.73 12.38 1.91
CA SER A 207 -33.05 13.52 1.06
C SER A 207 -34.33 13.27 0.27
N ALA A 208 -35.44 13.21 1.00
CA ALA A 208 -36.75 13.59 0.51
C ALA A 208 -37.59 13.99 1.73
N VAL A 209 -37.55 15.28 2.06
CA VAL A 209 -38.50 15.91 2.98
C VAL A 209 -39.84 16.01 2.26
N PRO A 210 -40.94 15.39 2.71
CA PRO A 210 -42.26 15.77 2.26
C PRO A 210 -42.71 16.99 3.07
N LYS A 211 -42.91 18.10 2.37
CA LYS A 211 -43.46 19.35 2.90
C LYS A 211 -44.88 19.10 3.43
N ALA A 212 -45.08 19.30 4.73
CA ALA A 212 -46.39 19.32 5.35
C ALA A 212 -47.18 20.59 4.96
N ALA A 213 -48.46 20.44 4.60
CA ALA A 213 -49.42 21.54 4.58
C ALA A 213 -50.86 21.06 4.90
N LYS A 214 -51.28 21.39 6.12
CA LYS A 214 -52.61 21.81 6.63
C LYS A 214 -53.87 20.92 6.48
N LYS A 215 -54.40 20.59 7.67
CA LYS A 215 -55.77 20.18 8.07
C LYS A 215 -56.83 21.24 7.69
N PRO A 216 -58.13 20.86 7.59
CA PRO A 216 -59.07 21.07 8.71
C PRO A 216 -59.97 19.83 8.96
N SER A 217 -60.08 19.34 10.20
CA SER A 217 -61.17 19.55 11.18
C SER A 217 -62.59 19.18 10.74
N SER A 218 -63.10 18.06 11.25
CA SER A 218 -64.46 17.96 11.81
C SER A 218 -64.51 16.80 12.81
N ALA A 219 -65.36 16.97 13.81
CA ALA A 219 -65.47 16.17 15.01
C ALA A 219 -66.28 14.88 14.79
N SER A 220 -66.02 13.85 15.60
CA SER A 220 -67.10 13.21 16.36
C SER A 220 -66.52 12.35 17.48
N ALA A 221 -67.10 12.53 18.66
CA ALA A 221 -66.77 11.87 19.91
C ALA A 221 -67.64 10.61 20.10
N SER A 222 -67.08 9.59 20.76
CA SER A 222 -67.73 8.55 21.59
C SER A 222 -66.57 7.72 22.19
N GLU A 223 -66.22 7.86 23.48
CA GLU A 223 -66.71 7.05 24.62
C GLU A 223 -66.68 5.53 24.29
N VAL A 224 -65.99 4.62 24.99
CA VAL A 224 -66.16 4.24 26.40
C VAL A 224 -64.98 3.32 26.84
N GLY A 225 -64.38 3.61 28.01
CA GLY A 225 -63.97 2.61 29.03
C GLY A 225 -62.57 1.95 28.99
N PRO A 226 -61.84 1.98 30.12
CA PRO A 226 -60.96 0.86 30.49
C PRO A 226 -61.33 0.28 31.87
N LYS A 227 -61.68 -1.01 31.91
CA LYS A 227 -61.73 -1.82 33.13
C LYS A 227 -60.50 -2.71 33.24
N GLN A 228 -59.68 -2.37 34.24
CA GLN A 228 -59.02 -3.26 35.23
C GLN A 228 -58.62 -4.70 34.81
N LYS A 229 -57.35 -5.06 35.07
CA LYS A 229 -57.05 -5.94 36.23
C LYS A 229 -55.56 -5.95 36.61
N LYS A 230 -55.36 -5.91 37.93
CA LYS A 230 -54.13 -6.10 38.70
C LYS A 230 -53.58 -7.52 38.56
N SER A 231 -52.26 -7.66 38.64
CA SER A 231 -51.60 -8.70 39.46
C SER A 231 -50.23 -8.21 39.94
N LYS A 232 -50.16 -7.99 41.27
CA LYS A 232 -48.93 -7.99 42.07
C LYS A 232 -48.36 -9.42 42.11
N LYS A 233 -47.05 -9.60 42.17
CA LYS A 233 -46.31 -10.02 43.38
C LYS A 233 -44.80 -10.01 43.13
N ALA A 234 -44.07 -9.69 44.18
CA ALA A 234 -42.66 -9.36 44.25
C ALA A 234 -41.80 -10.52 44.82
N LYS A 235 -40.49 -10.25 44.86
CA LYS A 235 -39.50 -10.60 45.90
C LYS A 235 -38.67 -11.87 45.61
N THR A 236 -37.37 -11.71 45.27
CA THR A 236 -36.14 -11.83 46.12
C THR A 236 -35.97 -13.28 46.64
N THR A 237 -34.84 -13.98 46.49
CA THR A 237 -33.56 -13.82 47.24
C THR A 237 -32.52 -14.84 46.72
N ASP A 238 -31.24 -14.53 46.95
CA ASP A 238 -30.01 -15.34 46.94
C ASP A 238 -30.15 -16.87 47.07
N GLU A 239 -29.33 -17.61 46.30
CA GLU A 239 -28.02 -18.16 46.72
C GLU A 239 -27.18 -18.54 45.49
#